data_AF-A0A6P1FQH2-F1
#
_entry.id   AF-A0A6P1FQH2-F1
#
_cell.length_a   1.000
_cell.length_b   1.000
_cell.length_c   1.000
_cell.angle_alpha   90.00
_cell.angle_beta   90.00
_cell.angle_gamma   90.00
#
_symmetry.space_group_name_H-M   'P 1'
#
loop_
_entity.id
_entity.type
_entity.pdbx_description
1 polymer ?
#
loop_
_entity_poly.entity_id
_entity_poly.type
_entity_poly.pdbx_seq_one_letter_code
_entity_poly.pdbx_strand_id
1 'polypeptide(L)'
;MPVFPFDHAAAMELVRASDEAAEALFSQGLLRSVAAEYALEEFRGAYAELFRQVCLCDKENRGRLSAELHGLADTVRLVARRAEEERRRREEYAAWERRADEREKRRRLDPIAALAAGVDEVVDRPPSDRPVVPPPIRALFSPQSVARTSPGGSAAGGTTSADPERLDVFVSQTRQADEAMRSRLQDLMAAWGAFGNRCSWAPVESFSVLRGFRELLSIGAADATWVEQISQAFTAAGGAALSLPVLDAVGTLARPLGGRSLLDSLAALSSDDLATLLAASPDLAARLGRLAPTLVNDWWRSLDSADGEGFSP
;
A
#
# COMPACT_ATOMS: atom_id res chain seq x y z
N MET A 1 19.26 36.11 -14.99
CA MET A 1 18.26 35.12 -15.45
C MET A 1 17.84 34.28 -14.24
N PRO A 2 16.55 34.24 -13.86
CA PRO A 2 16.11 33.41 -12.75
C PRO A 2 16.26 31.92 -13.12
N VAL A 3 16.99 31.18 -12.28
CA VAL A 3 17.15 29.72 -12.38
C VAL A 3 15.77 29.09 -12.23
N PHE A 4 15.38 28.15 -13.11
CA PHE A 4 14.16 27.38 -12.86
C PHE A 4 14.52 26.24 -11.88
N PRO A 5 13.78 26.09 -10.77
CA PRO A 5 14.14 25.18 -9.69
C PRO A 5 13.88 23.72 -10.08
N PHE A 6 14.96 23.00 -10.41
CA PHE A 6 14.93 21.57 -10.68
C PHE A 6 16.25 20.89 -10.29
N ASP A 7 16.20 20.02 -9.28
CA ASP A 7 17.32 19.19 -8.85
C ASP A 7 17.24 17.80 -9.52
N HIS A 8 18.17 17.54 -10.45
CA HIS A 8 18.23 16.27 -11.17
C HIS A 8 18.51 15.08 -10.25
N ALA A 9 19.35 15.25 -9.22
CA ALA A 9 19.67 14.16 -8.30
C ALA A 9 18.44 13.79 -7.45
N ALA A 10 17.69 14.78 -6.96
CA ALA A 10 16.44 14.54 -6.24
C ALA A 10 15.38 13.84 -7.12
N ALA A 11 15.29 14.20 -8.40
CA ALA A 11 14.41 13.52 -9.35
C ALA A 11 14.82 12.06 -9.58
N MET A 12 16.11 11.79 -9.76
CA MET A 12 16.60 10.42 -9.98
C MET A 12 16.51 9.56 -8.71
N GLU A 13 16.60 10.15 -7.53
CA GLU A 13 16.36 9.45 -6.28
C GLU A 13 14.90 9.01 -6.12
N LEU A 14 13.94 9.86 -6.52
CA LEU A 14 12.53 9.47 -6.57
C LEU A 14 12.27 8.36 -7.58
N VAL A 15 12.92 8.40 -8.75
CA VAL A 15 12.87 7.32 -9.75
C VAL A 15 13.36 6.02 -9.13
N ARG A 16 14.56 6.03 -8.55
CA ARG A 16 15.18 4.86 -7.91
C ARG A 16 14.28 4.27 -6.82
N ALA A 17 13.79 5.10 -5.90
CA ALA A 17 12.92 4.65 -4.81
C ALA A 17 11.59 4.07 -5.33
N SER A 18 11.06 4.61 -6.43
CA SER A 18 9.83 4.10 -7.06
C SER A 18 10.06 2.74 -7.72
N ASP A 19 11.14 2.59 -8.50
CA ASP A 19 11.50 1.31 -9.12
C ASP A 19 11.77 0.22 -8.07
N GLU A 20 12.57 0.54 -7.05
CA GLU A 20 12.90 -0.44 -5.98
C GLU A 20 11.66 -0.88 -5.19
N ALA A 21 10.71 0.03 -4.95
CA ALA A 21 9.43 -0.33 -4.35
C ALA A 21 8.59 -1.21 -5.28
N ALA A 22 8.55 -0.89 -6.59
CA ALA A 22 7.80 -1.65 -7.58
C ALA A 22 8.35 -3.08 -7.78
N GLU A 23 9.68 -3.22 -7.81
CA GLU A 23 10.38 -4.51 -7.87
C GLU A 23 10.14 -5.33 -6.61
N ALA A 24 10.25 -4.71 -5.43
CA ALA A 24 10.06 -5.42 -4.18
C ALA A 24 8.61 -5.92 -4.01
N LEU A 25 7.61 -5.16 -4.48
CA LEU A 25 6.22 -5.62 -4.56
C LEU A 25 6.07 -6.88 -5.44
N PHE A 26 6.79 -6.94 -6.56
CA PHE A 26 6.79 -8.09 -7.45
C PHE A 26 7.48 -9.31 -6.81
N SER A 27 8.68 -9.15 -6.24
CA SER A 27 9.42 -10.24 -5.61
C SER A 27 8.65 -10.85 -4.44
N GLN A 28 8.03 -10.03 -3.60
CA GLN A 28 7.15 -10.52 -2.54
C GLN A 28 5.83 -11.08 -3.08
N GLY A 29 5.39 -10.61 -4.26
CA GLY A 29 4.37 -11.23 -5.12
C GLY A 29 4.49 -12.75 -5.14
N LEU A 30 5.67 -13.21 -5.54
CA LEU A 30 5.99 -14.60 -5.72
C LEU A 30 6.03 -15.35 -4.37
N LEU A 31 6.74 -14.82 -3.38
CA LEU A 31 6.88 -15.46 -2.06
C LEU A 31 5.52 -15.64 -1.36
N ARG A 32 4.67 -14.61 -1.37
CA ARG A 32 3.34 -14.68 -0.75
C ARG A 32 2.41 -15.61 -1.53
N SER A 33 2.58 -15.74 -2.85
CA SER A 33 1.80 -16.71 -3.65
C SER A 33 2.17 -18.14 -3.29
N VAL A 34 3.46 -18.45 -3.16
CA VAL A 34 3.93 -19.78 -2.73
C VAL A 34 3.44 -20.12 -1.32
N ALA A 35 3.51 -19.16 -0.39
CA ALA A 35 3.01 -19.36 0.97
C ALA A 35 1.48 -19.56 1.00
N ALA A 36 0.73 -18.85 0.16
CA ALA A 36 -0.71 -19.01 0.04
C ALA A 36 -1.10 -20.37 -0.56
N GLU A 37 -0.38 -20.82 -1.59
CA GLU A 37 -0.56 -22.15 -2.18
C GLU A 37 -0.28 -23.25 -1.15
N TYR A 38 0.83 -23.13 -0.40
CA TYR A 38 1.19 -24.08 0.66
C TYR A 38 0.14 -24.16 1.77
N ALA A 39 -0.42 -23.02 2.19
CA ALA A 39 -1.54 -22.96 3.13
C ALA A 39 -2.81 -23.62 2.56
N LEU A 40 -3.10 -23.43 1.27
CA LEU A 40 -4.30 -23.94 0.61
C LEU A 40 -4.32 -25.45 0.37
N GLU A 41 -3.18 -26.16 0.46
CA GLU A 41 -3.12 -27.62 0.26
C GLU A 41 -4.03 -28.37 1.23
N GLU A 42 -4.01 -27.98 2.51
CA GLU A 42 -4.77 -28.60 3.61
C GLU A 42 -5.93 -27.72 4.11
N PHE A 43 -6.20 -26.59 3.45
CA PHE A 43 -7.30 -25.69 3.81
C PHE A 43 -8.53 -25.95 2.94
N ARG A 44 -9.61 -26.44 3.54
CA ARG A 44 -10.88 -26.81 2.86
C ARG A 44 -12.08 -26.16 3.54
N GLY A 45 -13.14 -25.93 2.75
CA GLY A 45 -14.39 -25.32 3.23
C GLY A 45 -14.52 -23.85 2.83
N ALA A 46 -15.55 -23.17 3.35
CA ALA A 46 -15.90 -21.81 2.93
C ALA A 46 -14.80 -20.78 3.27
N TYR A 47 -14.10 -20.97 4.41
CA TYR A 47 -13.01 -20.10 4.81
C TYR A 47 -11.75 -20.25 3.94
N ALA A 48 -11.53 -21.41 3.32
CA ALA A 48 -10.47 -21.58 2.33
C ALA A 48 -10.76 -20.75 1.06
N GLU A 49 -12.04 -20.62 0.68
CA GLU A 49 -12.45 -19.78 -0.44
C GLU A 49 -12.32 -18.29 -0.11
N LEU A 50 -12.72 -17.86 1.10
CA LEU A 50 -12.46 -16.50 1.57
C LEU A 50 -10.97 -16.17 1.56
N PHE A 51 -10.13 -17.08 2.06
CA PHE A 51 -8.68 -16.92 2.07
C PHE A 51 -8.12 -16.78 0.65
N ARG A 52 -8.60 -17.58 -0.29
CA ARG A 52 -8.23 -17.49 -1.72
C ARG A 52 -8.61 -16.12 -2.30
N GLN A 53 -9.81 -15.61 -2.00
CA GLN A 53 -10.27 -14.30 -2.47
C GLN A 53 -9.44 -13.15 -1.90
N VAL A 54 -9.11 -13.20 -0.61
CA VAL A 54 -8.22 -12.23 0.04
C VAL A 54 -6.84 -12.23 -0.62
N CYS A 55 -6.24 -13.42 -0.81
CA CYS A 55 -4.94 -13.56 -1.47
C CYS A 55 -4.95 -13.03 -2.92
N LEU A 56 -6.03 -13.28 -3.66
CA LEU A 56 -6.20 -12.77 -5.03
C LEU A 56 -6.29 -11.24 -5.05
N CYS A 57 -7.11 -10.65 -4.16
CA CYS A 57 -7.26 -9.20 -4.07
C CYS A 57 -5.94 -8.52 -3.67
N ASP A 58 -5.19 -9.08 -2.72
CA ASP A 58 -3.85 -8.60 -2.35
C ASP A 58 -2.88 -8.66 -3.54
N LYS A 59 -2.87 -9.76 -4.30
CA LYS A 59 -2.04 -9.91 -5.50
C LYS A 59 -2.38 -8.85 -6.56
N GLU A 60 -3.65 -8.62 -6.83
CA GLU A 60 -4.12 -7.60 -7.78
C GLU A 60 -3.75 -6.19 -7.31
N ASN A 61 -3.93 -5.88 -6.03
CA ASN A 61 -3.51 -4.61 -5.45
C ASN A 61 -2.02 -4.34 -5.63
N ARG A 62 -1.17 -5.32 -5.34
CA ARG A 62 0.29 -5.21 -5.50
C ARG A 62 0.69 -5.01 -6.96
N GLY A 63 0.04 -5.73 -7.89
CA GLY A 63 0.26 -5.54 -9.32
C GLY A 63 -0.10 -4.13 -9.79
N ARG A 64 -1.26 -3.60 -9.38
CA ARG A 64 -1.67 -2.23 -9.71
C ARG A 64 -0.74 -1.18 -9.11
N LEU A 65 -0.35 -1.33 -7.84
CA LEU A 65 0.59 -0.41 -7.20
C LEU A 65 1.97 -0.43 -7.88
N SER A 66 2.50 -1.61 -8.20
CA SER A 66 3.76 -1.75 -8.92
C SER A 66 3.71 -1.06 -10.29
N ALA A 67 2.61 -1.21 -11.03
CA ALA A 67 2.40 -0.50 -12.30
C ALA A 67 2.35 1.04 -12.13
N GLU A 68 1.64 1.54 -11.13
CA GLU A 68 1.58 2.98 -10.82
C GLU A 68 2.95 3.55 -10.44
N LEU A 69 3.77 2.81 -9.68
CA LEU A 69 5.12 3.24 -9.29
C LEU A 69 6.08 3.27 -10.48
N HIS A 70 6.03 2.29 -11.39
CA HIS A 70 6.78 2.35 -12.65
C HIS A 70 6.33 3.54 -13.51
N GLY A 71 5.02 3.79 -13.61
CA GLY A 71 4.47 4.95 -14.33
C GLY A 71 4.91 6.29 -13.75
N LEU A 72 4.99 6.39 -12.41
CA LEU A 72 5.57 7.55 -11.73
C LEU A 72 7.04 7.73 -12.08
N ALA A 73 7.84 6.66 -12.00
CA ALA A 73 9.26 6.69 -12.36
C ALA A 73 9.47 7.16 -13.81
N ASP A 74 8.73 6.61 -14.76
CA ASP A 74 8.79 7.00 -16.18
C ASP A 74 8.43 8.47 -16.40
N THR A 75 7.39 8.94 -15.72
CA THR A 75 6.96 10.34 -15.80
C THR A 75 8.04 11.26 -15.24
N VAL A 76 8.63 10.93 -14.08
CA VAL A 76 9.70 11.74 -13.48
C VAL A 76 10.97 11.72 -14.35
N ARG A 77 11.33 10.59 -14.96
CA ARG A 77 12.41 10.52 -15.96
C ARG A 77 12.14 11.44 -17.15
N LEU A 78 10.90 11.50 -17.64
CA LEU A 78 10.52 12.40 -18.72
C LEU A 78 10.62 13.86 -18.28
N VAL A 79 10.12 14.22 -17.10
CA VAL A 79 10.29 15.57 -16.53
C VAL A 79 11.77 15.94 -16.42
N ALA A 80 12.62 15.03 -15.95
CA ALA A 80 14.06 15.27 -15.85
C ALA A 80 14.71 15.54 -17.22
N ARG A 81 14.30 14.81 -18.27
CA ARG A 81 14.75 15.09 -19.64
C ARG A 81 14.29 16.47 -20.13
N ARG A 82 13.03 16.86 -19.86
CA ARG A 82 12.51 18.19 -20.21
C ARG A 82 13.23 19.32 -19.47
N ALA A 83 13.61 19.09 -18.22
CA ALA A 83 14.43 20.05 -17.48
C ALA A 83 15.80 20.23 -18.13
N GLU A 84 16.43 19.16 -18.59
CA GLU A 84 17.71 19.27 -19.30
C GLU A 84 17.58 20.03 -20.62
N GLU A 85 16.51 19.78 -21.39
CA GLU A 85 16.20 20.55 -22.61
C GLU A 85 16.02 22.05 -22.31
N GLU A 86 15.31 22.40 -21.23
CA GLU A 86 15.11 23.79 -20.81
C GLU A 86 16.43 24.45 -20.36
N ARG A 87 17.29 23.72 -19.62
CA ARG A 87 18.63 24.22 -19.26
C ARG A 87 19.44 24.54 -20.50
N ARG A 88 19.56 23.59 -21.43
CA ARG A 88 20.30 23.77 -22.68
C ARG A 88 19.75 24.95 -23.49
N ARG A 89 18.43 25.04 -23.66
CA ARG A 89 17.77 26.13 -24.38
C ARG A 89 18.05 27.50 -23.75
N ARG A 90 18.14 27.59 -22.42
CA ARG A 90 18.52 28.84 -21.73
C ARG A 90 19.99 29.17 -21.88
N GLU A 91 20.86 28.18 -21.81
CA GLU A 91 22.31 28.36 -22.01
C GLU A 91 22.64 28.82 -23.43
N GLU A 92 22.01 28.21 -24.44
CA GLU A 92 22.12 28.61 -25.84
C GLU A 92 21.64 30.05 -26.04
N TYR A 93 20.49 30.41 -25.45
CA TYR A 93 19.96 31.77 -25.54
C TYR A 93 20.87 32.79 -24.85
N ALA A 94 21.37 32.50 -23.65
CA ALA A 94 22.31 33.37 -22.95
C ALA A 94 23.65 33.50 -23.69
N ALA A 95 24.12 32.43 -24.35
CA ALA A 95 25.32 32.47 -25.19
C ALA A 95 25.11 33.31 -26.46
N TRP A 96 23.92 33.24 -27.06
CA TRP A 96 23.55 34.12 -28.17
C TRP A 96 23.46 35.59 -27.72
N GLU A 97 22.84 35.87 -26.57
CA GLU A 97 22.71 37.22 -26.02
C GLU A 97 24.08 37.87 -25.79
N ARG A 98 25.05 37.13 -25.20
CA ARG A 98 26.43 37.61 -25.05
C ARG A 98 27.08 37.97 -26.39
N ARG A 99 26.92 37.14 -27.42
CA ARG A 99 27.46 37.39 -28.76
C ARG A 99 26.76 38.57 -29.44
N ALA A 100 25.46 38.73 -29.23
CA ALA A 100 24.69 39.87 -29.72
C ALA A 100 25.14 41.20 -29.09
N ASP A 101 25.39 41.21 -27.78
CA ASP A 101 25.92 42.36 -27.04
C ASP A 101 27.33 42.75 -27.51
N GLU A 102 28.21 41.76 -27.75
CA GLU A 102 29.55 42.01 -28.30
C GLU A 102 29.48 42.63 -29.70
N ARG A 103 28.59 42.13 -30.57
CA ARG A 103 28.34 42.73 -31.89
C ARG A 103 27.85 44.16 -31.76
N GLU A 104 26.89 44.41 -30.87
CA GLU A 104 26.36 45.75 -30.63
C GLU A 104 27.44 46.72 -30.12
N LYS A 105 28.29 46.29 -29.19
CA LYS A 105 29.43 47.09 -28.72
C LYS A 105 30.40 47.40 -29.86
N ARG A 106 30.72 46.42 -30.71
CA ARG A 106 31.58 46.61 -31.89
C ARG A 106 30.98 47.62 -32.87
N ARG A 107 29.67 47.54 -33.14
CA ARG A 107 28.95 48.51 -34.00
C ARG A 107 29.05 49.94 -33.48
N ARG A 108 28.96 50.12 -32.16
CA ARG A 108 29.10 51.45 -31.54
C ARG A 108 30.51 52.02 -31.62
N LEU A 109 31.54 51.17 -31.62
CA LEU A 109 32.95 51.58 -31.68
C LEU A 109 33.41 51.91 -33.10
N ASP A 110 32.94 51.18 -34.12
CA ASP A 110 33.28 51.41 -35.53
C ASP A 110 32.06 51.19 -36.45
N PRO A 111 31.23 52.24 -36.65
CA PRO A 111 30.02 52.14 -37.47
C PRO A 111 30.29 51.87 -38.95
N ILE A 112 31.45 52.28 -39.47
CA ILE A 112 31.80 52.14 -40.89
C ILE A 112 32.26 50.72 -41.19
N ALA A 113 33.10 50.12 -40.33
CA ALA A 113 33.47 48.71 -40.46
C ALA A 113 32.30 47.75 -40.24
N ALA A 114 31.33 48.13 -39.38
CA ALA A 114 30.12 47.34 -39.16
C ALA A 114 29.25 47.20 -40.42
N LEU A 115 29.14 48.26 -41.23
CA LEU A 115 28.38 48.25 -42.48
C LEU A 115 28.96 47.26 -43.51
N ALA A 116 30.29 47.08 -43.50
CA ALA A 116 30.99 46.13 -44.37
C ALA A 116 30.88 44.66 -43.90
N ALA A 117 30.54 44.41 -42.62
CA ALA A 117 30.50 43.08 -42.00
C ALA A 117 29.12 42.39 -42.03
N GLY A 118 28.12 42.95 -42.72
CA GLY A 118 26.70 42.51 -42.68
C GLY A 118 26.40 41.04 -43.04
N VAL A 119 27.39 40.26 -43.49
CA VAL A 119 27.25 38.81 -43.72
C VAL A 119 27.21 38.03 -42.40
N ASP A 120 27.92 38.48 -41.36
CA ASP A 120 28.05 37.81 -40.05
C ASP A 120 26.73 37.87 -39.24
N GLU A 121 25.88 38.88 -39.50
CA GLU A 121 24.57 39.06 -38.86
C GLU A 121 23.49 38.11 -39.39
N VAL A 122 23.57 37.71 -40.66
CA VAL A 122 22.58 36.84 -41.30
C VAL A 122 22.70 35.39 -40.79
N VAL A 123 23.89 35.01 -40.34
CA VAL A 123 24.22 33.64 -39.89
C VAL A 123 23.89 33.42 -38.41
N ASP A 124 23.99 34.44 -37.55
CA ASP A 124 23.77 34.29 -36.10
C ASP A 124 22.36 34.68 -35.62
N ARG A 125 21.36 33.94 -36.10
CA ARG A 125 19.96 34.13 -35.68
C ARG A 125 19.74 33.70 -34.22
N PRO A 126 18.78 34.33 -33.51
CA PRO A 126 18.45 33.93 -32.14
C PRO A 126 17.95 32.48 -32.09
N PRO A 127 18.41 31.69 -31.10
CA PRO A 127 17.82 30.38 -30.83
C PRO A 127 16.37 30.53 -30.34
N SER A 128 15.62 29.43 -30.38
CA SER A 128 14.20 29.41 -30.00
C SER A 128 13.97 29.99 -28.60
N ASP A 129 12.98 30.87 -28.49
CA ASP A 129 12.59 31.52 -27.24
C ASP A 129 11.40 30.83 -26.53
N ARG A 130 10.89 29.73 -27.09
CA ARG A 130 9.74 28.98 -26.55
C ARG A 130 10.11 28.12 -25.35
N PRO A 131 9.53 28.35 -24.15
CA PRO A 131 9.84 27.57 -22.96
C PRO A 131 9.47 26.09 -23.13
N VAL A 132 10.32 25.18 -22.64
CA VAL A 132 9.97 23.76 -22.57
C VAL A 132 8.99 23.56 -21.41
N VAL A 133 7.91 22.83 -21.66
CA VAL A 133 6.89 22.53 -20.65
C VAL A 133 7.02 21.08 -20.21
N PRO A 134 7.17 20.81 -18.90
CA PRO A 134 7.18 19.45 -18.37
C PRO A 134 5.76 18.85 -18.37
N PRO A 135 5.63 17.52 -18.56
CA PRO A 135 4.35 16.85 -18.35
C PRO A 135 3.93 16.91 -16.87
N PRO A 136 2.61 16.93 -16.57
CA PRO A 136 2.12 16.84 -15.21
C PRO A 136 2.37 15.45 -14.61
N ILE A 137 2.78 15.43 -13.34
CA ILE A 137 2.94 14.21 -12.56
C ILE A 137 1.57 13.78 -12.03
N ARG A 138 1.21 12.53 -12.32
CA ARG A 138 0.02 11.85 -11.83
C ARG A 138 0.41 10.46 -11.33
N ALA A 139 0.02 10.13 -10.10
CA ALA A 139 0.18 8.77 -9.54
C ALA A 139 -0.95 8.51 -8.55
N LEU A 140 -1.88 7.63 -8.94
CA LEU A 140 -3.12 7.43 -8.22
C LEU A 140 -3.29 5.97 -7.87
N PHE A 141 -3.41 5.69 -6.58
CA PHE A 141 -3.65 4.34 -6.11
C PHE A 141 -4.60 4.36 -4.92
N SER A 142 -5.52 3.39 -4.94
CA SER A 142 -6.44 3.06 -3.86
C SER A 142 -6.57 1.54 -3.82
N PRO A 143 -6.16 0.88 -2.72
CA PRO A 143 -6.29 -0.56 -2.61
C PRO A 143 -7.76 -0.97 -2.49
N GLN A 144 -8.06 -2.17 -2.95
CA GLN A 144 -9.33 -2.84 -2.71
C GLN A 144 -9.21 -3.76 -1.49
N SER A 145 -10.32 -4.08 -0.85
CA SER A 145 -10.38 -5.06 0.24
C SER A 145 -11.61 -5.92 0.10
N VAL A 146 -11.49 -7.21 0.41
CA VAL A 146 -12.61 -8.16 0.43
C VAL A 146 -13.06 -8.37 1.87
N ALA A 147 -14.33 -8.74 2.06
CA ALA A 147 -14.83 -9.15 3.37
C ALA A 147 -14.12 -10.43 3.85
N ARG A 148 -13.87 -10.53 5.16
CA ARG A 148 -13.18 -11.67 5.81
C ARG A 148 -14.14 -12.60 6.57
N THR A 149 -15.42 -12.49 6.23
CA THR A 149 -16.53 -13.22 6.86
C THR A 149 -17.40 -13.80 5.76
N SER A 150 -17.99 -14.96 6.01
CA SER A 150 -18.77 -15.66 5.00
C SER A 150 -20.01 -14.86 4.58
N PRO A 151 -20.35 -14.77 3.28
CA PRO A 151 -21.58 -14.13 2.83
C PRO A 151 -22.77 -15.07 3.11
N GLY A 152 -23.26 -15.08 4.36
CA GLY A 152 -24.43 -15.87 4.75
C GLY A 152 -24.46 -16.10 6.25
N GLY A 153 -25.30 -15.36 6.97
CA GLY A 153 -25.45 -15.49 8.42
C GLY A 153 -25.90 -16.89 8.83
N SER A 154 -25.32 -17.40 9.92
CA SER A 154 -25.69 -18.50 10.85
C SER A 154 -26.35 -19.80 10.33
N ALA A 155 -26.67 -19.94 9.04
CA ALA A 155 -27.50 -21.01 8.49
C ALA A 155 -26.82 -21.79 7.35
N ALA A 156 -25.62 -21.40 6.93
CA ALA A 156 -24.80 -22.23 6.04
C ALA A 156 -24.12 -23.32 6.89
N GLY A 157 -24.76 -24.49 6.99
CA GLY A 157 -24.11 -25.67 7.55
C GLY A 157 -22.85 -26.02 6.76
N GLY A 158 -21.75 -26.27 7.47
CA GLY A 158 -20.49 -26.67 6.87
C GLY A 158 -19.34 -26.58 7.88
N THR A 159 -18.41 -27.52 7.79
CA THR A 159 -17.15 -27.46 8.52
C THR A 159 -16.03 -27.00 7.59
N THR A 160 -15.05 -26.34 8.18
CA THR A 160 -13.81 -25.94 7.53
C THR A 160 -12.67 -26.69 8.21
N SER A 161 -11.73 -27.23 7.44
CA SER A 161 -10.52 -27.87 7.96
C SER A 161 -9.30 -27.12 7.48
N ALA A 162 -8.28 -26.98 8.32
CA ALA A 162 -6.99 -26.44 7.95
C ALA A 162 -5.88 -27.07 8.79
N ASP A 163 -4.67 -27.08 8.24
CA ASP A 163 -3.45 -27.34 9.01
C ASP A 163 -2.92 -26.00 9.58
N PRO A 164 -2.96 -25.80 10.91
CA PRO A 164 -2.56 -24.53 11.51
C PRO A 164 -1.08 -24.19 11.26
N GLU A 165 -0.18 -25.17 11.19
CA GLU A 165 1.25 -24.90 10.96
C GLU A 165 1.49 -24.24 9.60
N ARG A 166 0.71 -24.63 8.59
CA ARG A 166 0.81 -24.04 7.24
C ARG A 166 0.24 -22.62 7.19
N LEU A 167 -0.81 -22.35 7.97
CA LEU A 167 -1.34 -20.99 8.13
C LEU A 167 -0.32 -20.10 8.85
N ASP A 168 0.38 -20.61 9.86
CA ASP A 168 1.43 -19.88 10.58
C ASP A 168 2.62 -19.54 9.66
N VAL A 169 3.01 -20.45 8.78
CA VAL A 169 4.01 -20.16 7.73
C VAL A 169 3.56 -19.00 6.85
N PHE A 170 2.30 -18.99 6.40
CA PHE A 170 1.75 -17.89 5.60
C PHE A 170 1.78 -16.55 6.36
N VAL A 171 1.36 -16.56 7.64
CA VAL A 171 1.35 -15.36 8.50
C VAL A 171 2.76 -14.81 8.67
N SER A 172 3.72 -15.66 9.00
CA SER A 172 5.12 -15.29 9.18
C SER A 172 5.71 -14.63 7.92
N GLN A 173 5.51 -15.28 6.76
CA GLN A 173 5.98 -14.77 5.47
C GLN A 173 5.33 -13.43 5.10
N THR A 174 4.02 -13.29 5.34
CA THR A 174 3.31 -12.04 5.09
C THR A 174 3.82 -10.91 5.99
N ARG A 175 4.02 -11.15 7.29
CA ARG A 175 4.50 -10.13 8.22
C ARG A 175 5.92 -9.66 7.88
N GLN A 176 6.80 -10.59 7.49
CA GLN A 176 8.15 -10.26 7.04
C GLN A 176 8.12 -9.41 5.76
N ALA A 177 7.27 -9.79 4.78
CA ALA A 177 7.09 -9.04 3.55
C ALA A 177 6.60 -7.61 3.82
N ASP A 178 5.58 -7.47 4.68
CA ASP A 178 5.02 -6.16 5.02
C ASP A 178 6.05 -5.25 5.73
N GLU A 179 6.92 -5.80 6.58
CA GLU A 179 8.00 -5.01 7.20
C GLU A 179 9.00 -4.47 6.19
N ALA A 180 9.45 -5.32 5.25
CA ALA A 180 10.31 -4.87 4.17
C ALA A 180 9.63 -3.79 3.30
N MET A 181 8.31 -3.86 3.10
CA MET A 181 7.58 -2.84 2.36
C MET A 181 7.40 -1.53 3.13
N ARG A 182 7.29 -1.57 4.46
CA ARG A 182 7.28 -0.34 5.28
C ARG A 182 8.57 0.44 5.08
N SER A 183 9.72 -0.24 5.02
CA SER A 183 11.00 0.39 4.70
C SER A 183 10.99 1.05 3.32
N ARG A 184 10.55 0.33 2.27
CA ARG A 184 10.43 0.89 0.91
C ARG A 184 9.49 2.09 0.81
N LEU A 185 8.38 2.05 1.54
CA LEU A 185 7.46 3.18 1.63
C LEU A 185 8.13 4.40 2.29
N GLN A 186 8.92 4.20 3.34
CA GLN A 186 9.64 5.31 4.01
C GLN A 186 10.66 5.95 3.06
N ASP A 187 11.44 5.15 2.33
CA ASP A 187 12.39 5.63 1.31
C ASP A 187 11.66 6.46 0.24
N LEU A 188 10.54 5.93 -0.28
CA LEU A 188 9.74 6.61 -1.30
C LEU A 188 9.13 7.92 -0.77
N MET A 189 8.64 7.95 0.47
CA MET A 189 8.13 9.16 1.12
C MET A 189 9.22 10.23 1.27
N ALA A 190 10.44 9.82 1.67
CA ALA A 190 11.57 10.72 1.80
C ALA A 190 12.00 11.30 0.43
N ALA A 191 12.11 10.44 -0.59
CA ALA A 191 12.46 10.84 -1.95
C ALA A 191 11.39 11.78 -2.56
N TRP A 192 10.10 11.49 -2.34
CA TRP A 192 9.01 12.36 -2.77
C TRP A 192 9.08 13.74 -2.09
N GLY A 193 9.33 13.78 -0.79
CA GLY A 193 9.51 15.05 -0.05
C GLY A 193 10.69 15.87 -0.57
N ALA A 194 11.84 15.21 -0.83
CA ALA A 194 13.01 15.87 -1.41
C ALA A 194 12.73 16.42 -2.82
N PHE A 195 12.06 15.63 -3.67
CA PHE A 195 11.64 16.05 -5.00
C PHE A 195 10.71 17.27 -4.94
N GLY A 196 9.63 17.20 -4.14
CA GLY A 196 8.66 18.31 -4.02
C GLY A 196 9.28 19.61 -3.54
N ASN A 197 10.30 19.54 -2.66
CA ASN A 197 11.00 20.72 -2.15
C ASN A 197 11.99 21.34 -3.16
N ARG A 198 12.56 20.55 -4.07
CA ARG A 198 13.67 20.97 -4.93
C ARG A 198 13.31 21.08 -6.42
N CYS A 199 12.17 20.56 -6.82
CA CYS A 199 11.74 20.46 -8.21
C CYS A 199 10.38 21.12 -8.45
N SER A 200 10.16 22.34 -7.93
CA SER A 200 8.88 23.04 -8.07
C SER A 200 8.54 23.44 -9.52
N TRP A 201 9.47 23.29 -10.46
CA TRP A 201 9.20 23.40 -11.89
C TRP A 201 8.36 22.25 -12.44
N ALA A 202 8.34 21.09 -11.76
CA ALA A 202 7.55 19.93 -12.16
C ALA A 202 6.12 20.03 -11.59
N PRO A 203 5.08 20.17 -12.44
CA PRO A 203 3.72 20.28 -11.96
C PRO A 203 3.22 18.92 -11.44
N VAL A 204 2.61 18.92 -10.25
CA VAL A 204 1.92 17.77 -9.67
C VAL A 204 0.42 18.04 -9.77
N GLU A 205 -0.30 17.16 -10.45
CA GLU A 205 -1.74 17.35 -10.65
C GLU A 205 -2.57 16.54 -9.66
N SER A 206 -2.29 15.24 -9.55
CA SER A 206 -3.02 14.33 -8.68
C SER A 206 -2.08 13.27 -8.10
N PHE A 207 -2.07 13.12 -6.78
CA PHE A 207 -1.11 12.22 -6.12
C PHE A 207 -1.71 11.59 -4.86
N SER A 208 -1.97 10.28 -4.90
CA SER A 208 -2.48 9.51 -3.75
C SER A 208 -1.68 8.24 -3.47
N VAL A 209 -0.67 7.92 -4.29
CA VAL A 209 0.04 6.63 -4.24
C VAL A 209 0.66 6.30 -2.88
N LEU A 210 1.26 7.29 -2.18
CA LEU A 210 1.84 7.07 -0.84
C LEU A 210 0.79 6.70 0.20
N ARG A 211 -0.37 7.36 0.14
CA ARG A 211 -1.50 7.06 1.02
C ARG A 211 -2.07 5.67 0.70
N GLY A 212 -2.30 5.37 -0.57
CA GLY A 212 -2.81 4.06 -0.98
C GLY A 212 -1.84 2.92 -0.63
N PHE A 213 -0.53 3.15 -0.72
CA PHE A 213 0.47 2.17 -0.30
C PHE A 213 0.41 1.91 1.22
N ARG A 214 0.27 2.96 2.04
CA ARG A 214 0.02 2.80 3.48
C ARG A 214 -1.25 1.99 3.77
N GLU A 215 -2.33 2.30 3.07
CA GLU A 215 -3.60 1.57 3.20
C GLU A 215 -3.44 0.09 2.81
N LEU A 216 -2.69 -0.22 1.75
CA LEU A 216 -2.40 -1.59 1.34
C LEU A 216 -1.66 -2.37 2.44
N LEU A 217 -0.64 -1.76 3.06
CA LEU A 217 0.08 -2.38 4.18
C LEU A 217 -0.82 -2.58 5.41
N SER A 218 -1.76 -1.67 5.65
CA SER A 218 -2.75 -1.85 6.71
C SER A 218 -3.72 -2.98 6.42
N ILE A 219 -4.13 -3.16 5.15
CA ILE A 219 -4.98 -4.28 4.73
C ILE A 219 -4.22 -5.60 4.91
N GLY A 220 -2.98 -5.69 4.44
CA GLY A 220 -2.12 -6.87 4.59
C GLY A 220 -1.89 -7.27 6.04
N ALA A 221 -1.64 -6.29 6.93
CA ALA A 221 -1.49 -6.57 8.36
C ALA A 221 -2.80 -7.09 9.00
N ALA A 222 -3.95 -6.59 8.56
CA ALA A 222 -5.25 -7.09 8.99
C ALA A 222 -5.54 -8.49 8.43
N ASP A 223 -5.14 -8.79 7.20
CA ASP A 223 -5.25 -10.13 6.60
C ASP A 223 -4.39 -11.15 7.36
N ALA A 224 -3.14 -10.81 7.67
CA ALA A 224 -2.25 -11.66 8.46
C ALA A 224 -2.81 -11.95 9.85
N THR A 225 -3.34 -10.92 10.52
CA THR A 225 -3.96 -11.07 11.85
C THR A 225 -5.21 -11.95 11.79
N TRP A 226 -6.03 -11.81 10.74
CA TRP A 226 -7.20 -12.65 10.53
C TRP A 226 -6.82 -14.12 10.34
N VAL A 227 -5.81 -14.42 9.51
CA VAL A 227 -5.34 -15.80 9.28
C VAL A 227 -4.70 -16.39 10.53
N GLU A 228 -3.93 -15.61 11.27
CA GLU A 228 -3.32 -16.02 12.55
C GLU A 228 -4.39 -16.47 13.57
N GLN A 229 -5.50 -15.76 13.66
CA GLN A 229 -6.57 -16.14 14.56
C GLN A 229 -7.32 -17.40 14.10
N ILE A 230 -7.48 -17.59 12.80
CA ILE A 230 -7.99 -18.86 12.25
C ILE A 230 -7.04 -20.02 12.63
N SER A 231 -5.73 -19.82 12.48
CA SER A 231 -4.71 -20.80 12.86
C SER A 231 -4.79 -21.17 14.35
N GLN A 232 -4.90 -20.17 15.23
CA GLN A 232 -5.05 -20.37 16.68
C GLN A 232 -6.33 -21.15 17.01
N ALA A 233 -7.42 -20.88 16.30
CA ALA A 233 -8.67 -21.62 16.47
C ALA A 233 -8.53 -23.10 16.11
N PHE A 234 -7.89 -23.41 14.97
CA PHE A 234 -7.61 -24.79 14.60
C PHE A 234 -6.66 -25.49 15.58
N THR A 235 -5.64 -24.78 16.07
CA THR A 235 -4.68 -25.31 17.05
C THR A 235 -5.39 -25.74 18.33
N ALA A 236 -6.29 -24.93 18.87
CA ALA A 236 -7.01 -25.28 20.09
C ALA A 236 -8.08 -26.36 19.92
N ALA A 237 -8.63 -26.48 18.71
CA ALA A 237 -9.46 -27.63 18.35
C ALA A 237 -8.64 -28.91 18.08
N GLY A 238 -7.32 -28.89 18.28
CA GLY A 238 -6.42 -30.02 18.03
C GLY A 238 -6.33 -30.40 16.55
N GLY A 239 -6.53 -29.44 15.64
CA GLY A 239 -6.58 -29.66 14.20
C GLY A 239 -7.92 -30.21 13.68
N ALA A 240 -8.93 -30.33 14.55
CA ALA A 240 -10.26 -30.74 14.13
C ALA A 240 -10.93 -29.67 13.25
N ALA A 241 -11.85 -30.12 12.39
CA ALA A 241 -12.63 -29.21 11.56
C ALA A 241 -13.52 -28.30 12.42
N LEU A 242 -13.57 -27.02 12.09
CA LEU A 242 -14.32 -25.99 12.80
C LEU A 242 -15.63 -25.65 12.08
N SER A 243 -16.65 -25.29 12.85
CA SER A 243 -17.93 -24.79 12.33
C SER A 243 -17.77 -23.38 11.76
N LEU A 244 -18.62 -23.02 10.78
CA LEU A 244 -18.64 -21.67 10.22
C LEU A 244 -18.95 -20.57 11.26
N PRO A 245 -19.90 -20.73 12.19
CA PRO A 245 -20.14 -19.75 13.24
C PRO A 245 -18.92 -19.46 14.12
N VAL A 246 -18.14 -20.48 14.50
CA VAL A 246 -16.89 -20.30 15.25
C VAL A 246 -15.91 -19.44 14.45
N LEU A 247 -15.71 -19.75 13.17
CA LEU A 247 -14.79 -19.00 12.32
C LEU A 247 -15.25 -17.56 12.03
N ASP A 248 -16.56 -17.34 11.85
CA ASP A 248 -17.13 -15.99 11.71
C ASP A 248 -16.96 -15.17 13.00
N ALA A 249 -17.09 -15.80 14.17
CA ALA A 249 -16.79 -15.16 15.43
C ALA A 249 -15.28 -14.83 15.53
N VAL A 250 -14.38 -15.77 15.22
CA VAL A 250 -12.92 -15.52 15.17
C VAL A 250 -12.61 -14.33 14.28
N GLY A 251 -13.12 -14.30 13.04
CA GLY A 251 -12.90 -13.20 12.10
C GLY A 251 -13.48 -11.87 12.56
N THR A 252 -14.60 -11.90 13.29
CA THR A 252 -15.22 -10.71 13.89
C THR A 252 -14.39 -10.19 15.07
N LEU A 253 -13.84 -11.08 15.89
CA LEU A 253 -12.97 -10.77 17.04
C LEU A 253 -11.59 -10.24 16.64
N ALA A 254 -11.15 -10.50 15.40
CA ALA A 254 -9.97 -9.86 14.79
C ALA A 254 -10.02 -8.33 14.82
N ARG A 255 -11.22 -7.77 14.88
CA ARG A 255 -11.46 -6.33 14.86
C ARG A 255 -11.57 -5.77 16.28
N PRO A 256 -11.22 -4.48 16.49
CA PRO A 256 -11.58 -3.79 17.72
C PRO A 256 -13.10 -3.68 17.81
N LEU A 257 -13.69 -4.35 18.79
CA LEU A 257 -15.11 -4.25 19.11
C LEU A 257 -15.29 -3.58 20.47
N GLY A 258 -16.34 -2.77 20.61
CA GLY A 258 -16.78 -2.32 21.92
C GLY A 258 -17.23 -3.50 22.78
N GLY A 259 -17.09 -3.40 24.10
CA GLY A 259 -17.36 -4.49 25.03
C GLY A 259 -18.77 -5.10 24.90
N ARG A 260 -19.79 -4.30 24.61
CA ARG A 260 -21.17 -4.81 24.40
C ARG A 260 -21.30 -5.58 23.08
N SER A 261 -20.81 -5.03 21.98
CA SER A 261 -20.83 -5.67 20.66
C SER A 261 -20.05 -6.99 20.63
N LEU A 262 -18.97 -7.07 21.42
CA LEU A 262 -18.24 -8.31 21.66
C LEU A 262 -19.14 -9.37 22.30
N LEU A 263 -19.79 -9.05 23.42
CA LEU A 263 -20.65 -9.97 24.15
C LEU A 263 -21.89 -10.39 23.34
N ASP A 264 -22.51 -9.47 22.60
CA ASP A 264 -23.64 -9.76 21.72
C ASP A 264 -23.25 -10.74 20.60
N SER A 265 -22.03 -10.63 20.08
CA SER A 265 -21.50 -11.54 19.04
C SER A 265 -21.23 -12.93 19.59
N LEU A 266 -20.72 -13.03 20.83
CA LEU A 266 -20.50 -14.30 21.52
C LEU A 266 -21.82 -14.98 21.91
N ALA A 267 -22.84 -14.21 22.28
CA ALA A 267 -24.16 -14.73 22.64
C ALA A 267 -24.92 -15.36 21.46
N ALA A 268 -24.49 -15.11 20.23
CA ALA A 268 -25.07 -15.72 19.03
C ALA A 268 -24.53 -17.12 18.73
N LEU A 269 -23.53 -17.60 19.48
CA LEU A 269 -22.92 -18.92 19.32
C LEU A 269 -23.64 -19.98 20.15
N SER A 270 -23.60 -21.23 19.69
CA SER A 270 -24.00 -22.37 20.54
C SER A 270 -23.03 -22.54 21.72
N SER A 271 -23.46 -23.23 22.78
CA SER A 271 -22.60 -23.48 23.95
C SER A 271 -21.32 -24.23 23.59
N ASP A 272 -21.40 -25.22 22.69
CA ASP A 272 -20.24 -25.97 22.20
C ASP A 272 -19.29 -25.10 21.36
N ASP A 273 -19.84 -24.24 20.50
CA ASP A 273 -19.05 -23.29 19.70
C ASP A 273 -18.38 -22.23 20.59
N LEU A 274 -19.09 -21.72 21.61
CA LEU A 274 -18.56 -20.76 22.58
C LEU A 274 -17.42 -21.37 23.40
N ALA A 275 -17.59 -22.60 23.89
CA ALA A 275 -16.55 -23.33 24.62
C ALA A 275 -15.30 -23.55 23.75
N THR A 276 -15.51 -23.96 22.50
CA THR A 276 -14.43 -24.12 21.51
C THR A 276 -13.70 -22.79 21.27
N LEU A 277 -14.44 -21.69 21.10
CA LEU A 277 -13.87 -20.37 20.85
C LEU A 277 -13.07 -19.81 22.03
N LEU A 278 -13.55 -20.03 23.26
CA LEU A 278 -12.85 -19.62 24.48
C LEU A 278 -11.55 -20.42 24.69
N ALA A 279 -11.58 -21.73 24.42
CA ALA A 279 -10.36 -22.55 24.42
C ALA A 279 -9.37 -22.12 23.32
N ALA A 280 -9.89 -21.67 22.18
CA ALA A 280 -9.14 -21.18 21.03
C ALA A 280 -8.45 -19.84 21.19
N SER A 281 -8.93 -18.97 22.08
CA SER A 281 -8.46 -17.60 22.13
C SER A 281 -8.10 -17.14 23.54
N PRO A 282 -6.83 -17.27 23.95
CA PRO A 282 -6.32 -16.67 25.18
C PRO A 282 -6.50 -15.13 25.21
N ASP A 283 -6.40 -14.47 24.06
CA ASP A 283 -6.66 -13.03 23.95
C ASP A 283 -8.14 -12.68 24.19
N LEU A 284 -9.08 -13.54 23.77
CA LEU A 284 -10.51 -13.37 24.10
C LEU A 284 -10.72 -13.42 25.60
N ALA A 285 -10.13 -14.39 26.30
CA ALA A 285 -10.18 -14.46 27.76
C ALA A 285 -9.60 -13.20 28.42
N ALA A 286 -8.45 -12.70 27.94
CA ALA A 286 -7.86 -11.45 28.43
C ALA A 286 -8.71 -10.21 28.09
N ARG A 287 -9.42 -10.18 26.96
CA ARG A 287 -10.35 -9.10 26.59
C ARG A 287 -11.58 -9.11 27.48
N LEU A 288 -12.17 -10.28 27.73
CA LEU A 288 -13.29 -10.44 28.67
C LEU A 288 -12.89 -9.98 30.08
N GLY A 289 -11.68 -10.34 30.54
CA GLY A 289 -11.14 -9.90 31.82
C GLY A 289 -10.90 -8.38 31.94
N ARG A 290 -10.86 -7.65 30.82
CA ARG A 290 -10.74 -6.18 30.79
C ARG A 290 -12.10 -5.47 30.80
N LEU A 291 -13.21 -6.19 30.60
CA LEU A 291 -14.56 -5.62 30.67
C LEU A 291 -15.01 -5.45 32.13
N ALA A 292 -16.03 -4.60 32.33
CA ALA A 292 -16.63 -4.43 33.65
C ALA A 292 -17.18 -5.78 34.16
N PRO A 293 -16.82 -6.24 35.37
CA PRO A 293 -17.26 -7.54 35.87
C PRO A 293 -18.78 -7.70 35.93
N THR A 294 -19.50 -6.63 36.22
CA THR A 294 -20.98 -6.61 36.21
C THR A 294 -21.54 -6.88 34.83
N LEU A 295 -20.95 -6.27 33.80
CA LEU A 295 -21.36 -6.46 32.40
C LEU A 295 -21.16 -7.91 31.94
N VAL A 296 -20.03 -8.50 32.29
CA VAL A 296 -19.71 -9.90 31.94
C VAL A 296 -20.61 -10.87 32.71
N ASN A 297 -20.89 -10.60 33.99
CA ASN A 297 -21.79 -11.42 34.80
C ASN A 297 -23.25 -11.35 34.32
N ASP A 298 -23.73 -10.17 33.95
CA ASP A 298 -25.07 -10.01 33.38
C ASP A 298 -25.21 -10.74 32.04
N TRP A 299 -24.14 -10.71 31.23
CA TRP A 299 -24.07 -11.47 29.99
C TRP A 299 -24.10 -12.99 30.23
N TRP A 300 -23.27 -13.53 31.12
CA TRP A 300 -23.29 -14.96 31.47
C TRP A 300 -24.68 -15.43 31.89
N ARG A 301 -25.37 -14.67 32.75
CA ARG A 301 -26.74 -14.98 33.18
C ARG A 301 -27.76 -14.96 32.04
N SER A 302 -27.53 -14.15 31.01
CA SER A 302 -28.43 -14.11 29.85
C SER A 302 -28.34 -15.36 28.99
N LEU A 303 -27.17 -16.04 28.98
CA LEU A 303 -26.97 -17.30 28.26
C LEU A 303 -27.69 -18.46 28.97
N ASP A 304 -27.60 -18.54 30.29
CA ASP A 304 -28.26 -19.59 31.11
C ASP A 304 -29.79 -19.57 31.03
N SER A 305 -30.39 -18.44 30.66
CA SER A 305 -31.85 -18.31 30.57
C SER A 305 -32.47 -18.86 29.28
N ALA A 306 -31.65 -19.27 28.30
CA ALA A 306 -32.11 -19.73 26.99
C ALA A 306 -32.22 -21.26 26.87
N ASP A 307 -31.38 -22.03 27.57
CA ASP A 307 -31.40 -23.50 27.54
C ASP A 307 -31.29 -24.04 28.98
N GLY A 308 -32.34 -24.70 29.46
CA GLY A 308 -32.50 -25.14 30.85
C GLY A 308 -31.57 -26.25 31.35
N GLU A 309 -30.33 -26.34 30.87
CA GLU A 309 -29.28 -27.17 31.47
C GLU A 309 -28.09 -26.29 31.87
N GLY A 310 -28.05 -25.95 33.15
CA GLY A 310 -27.05 -25.04 33.71
C GLY A 310 -25.64 -25.59 33.62
N PHE A 311 -24.72 -24.74 33.15
CA PHE A 311 -23.28 -24.94 33.30
C PHE A 311 -22.89 -24.77 34.78
N SER A 312 -22.13 -25.74 35.32
CA SER A 312 -21.41 -25.57 36.60
C SER A 312 -19.91 -25.35 36.32
N PRO A 313 -19.23 -24.56 37.16
CA PRO A 313 -17.90 -24.01 36.91
C PRO A 313 -16.78 -25.06 36.89
#